data_AF-A0A327V7J9-F1
#
_entry.id   AF-A0A327V7J9-F1
#
_cell.length_a   1.000
_cell.length_b   1.000
_cell.length_c   1.000
_cell.angle_alpha   90.00
_cell.angle_beta   90.00
_cell.angle_gamma   90.00
#
_symmetry.space_group_name_H-M   'P 1'
#
loop_
_entity.id
_entity.type
_entity.pdbx_description
1 polymer ?
#
loop_
_entity_poly.entity_id
_entity_poly.type
_entity_poly.pdbx_seq_one_letter_code
_entity_poly.pdbx_strand_id
1 'polypeptide(L)'
;MEHALPDLVLNLAREIEQGSSANTREKVHFLDLRSPSELNEKPAPSDTVTVHRIPLRDPDARHVPPPARGPEHFAQQYVRMLPDAGRAVERLLRIVAADTGPVVVGCRLGKDRTGLVILLLLRLLGVPDHDNREEFGRTGRALARRRDWLDGYAARRGETPAEVLRRCALPPGVPQHVLDVLRLRAARD
;
A
#
# COMPACT_ATOMS: atom_id res chain seq x y z
N MET A 1 18.25 -8.27 -11.62
CA MET A 1 17.36 -9.29 -11.02
C MET A 1 16.33 -8.58 -10.16
N GLU A 2 15.17 -8.39 -10.77
CA GLU A 2 13.98 -7.81 -10.16
C GLU A 2 13.40 -8.79 -9.14
N HIS A 3 13.61 -8.59 -7.84
CA HIS A 3 12.66 -9.14 -6.87
C HIS A 3 11.44 -8.23 -6.88
N ALA A 4 10.68 -8.35 -7.97
CA ALA A 4 9.38 -7.73 -8.08
C ALA A 4 8.50 -8.36 -6.98
N LEU A 5 7.55 -7.60 -6.45
CA LEU A 5 6.57 -8.09 -5.48
C LEU A 5 5.80 -9.37 -5.86
N PRO A 6 5.73 -9.86 -7.12
CA PRO A 6 5.23 -11.20 -7.38
C PRO A 6 5.90 -12.26 -6.51
N ASP A 7 7.21 -12.20 -6.27
CA ASP A 7 7.88 -13.17 -5.39
C ASP A 7 7.39 -13.05 -3.94
N LEU A 8 7.20 -11.83 -3.43
CA LEU A 8 6.74 -11.62 -2.05
C LEU A 8 5.28 -12.07 -1.87
N VAL A 9 4.42 -11.80 -2.84
CA VAL A 9 3.00 -12.20 -2.82
C VAL A 9 2.86 -13.69 -3.04
N LEU A 10 3.65 -14.29 -3.94
CA LEU A 10 3.69 -15.73 -4.14
C LEU A 10 4.33 -16.45 -2.95
N ASN A 11 5.36 -15.89 -2.33
CA ASN A 11 5.95 -16.43 -1.10
C ASN A 11 4.97 -16.31 0.06
N LEU A 12 4.30 -15.18 0.22
CA LEU A 12 3.25 -15.01 1.23
C LEU A 12 2.07 -15.95 0.99
N ALA A 13 1.65 -16.14 -0.27
CA ALA A 13 0.63 -17.13 -0.62
C ALA A 13 1.10 -18.55 -0.28
N ARG A 14 2.35 -18.92 -0.61
CA ARG A 14 2.95 -20.21 -0.22
C ARG A 14 3.08 -20.37 1.29
N GLU A 15 3.43 -19.32 2.02
CA GLU A 15 3.53 -19.34 3.48
C GLU A 15 2.14 -19.49 4.13
N ILE A 16 1.11 -18.84 3.58
CA ILE A 16 -0.29 -19.01 4.00
C ILE A 16 -0.77 -20.45 3.71
N GLU A 17 -0.45 -20.99 2.53
CA GLU A 17 -0.74 -22.38 2.15
C GLU A 17 -0.03 -23.39 3.08
N GLN A 18 1.23 -23.13 3.45
CA GLN A 18 2.04 -24.00 4.31
C GLN A 18 1.68 -23.89 5.80
N GLY A 19 1.19 -22.73 6.24
CA GLY A 19 0.81 -22.46 7.63
C GLY A 19 -0.63 -22.85 7.98
N SER A 20 -1.50 -23.09 6.99
CA SER A 20 -2.88 -23.51 7.22
C SER A 20 -2.95 -25.03 7.39
N SER A 21 -3.15 -25.51 8.63
CA SER A 21 -3.50 -26.92 8.91
C SER A 21 -4.94 -27.27 8.44
N ALA A 22 -5.66 -26.32 7.85
CA ALA A 22 -6.99 -26.52 7.29
C ALA A 22 -6.88 -26.75 5.79
N ASN A 23 -7.55 -27.80 5.31
CA ASN A 23 -7.81 -28.11 3.92
C ASN A 23 -8.59 -26.96 3.24
N THR A 24 -7.93 -25.89 2.80
CA THR A 24 -8.60 -24.74 2.20
C THR A 24 -8.49 -24.79 0.68
N ARG A 25 -9.58 -25.19 0.02
CA ARG A 25 -9.86 -24.93 -1.40
C ARG A 25 -10.02 -23.44 -1.73
N GLU A 26 -9.88 -22.57 -0.74
CA GLU A 26 -10.15 -21.13 -0.82
C GLU A 26 -8.92 -20.41 -1.38
N LYS A 27 -9.15 -19.53 -2.37
CA LYS A 27 -8.06 -18.82 -3.04
C LYS A 27 -7.64 -17.61 -2.21
N VAL A 28 -6.34 -17.33 -2.18
CA VAL A 28 -5.82 -16.06 -1.68
C VAL A 28 -6.15 -14.96 -2.69
N HIS A 29 -6.74 -13.86 -2.24
CA HIS A 29 -7.03 -12.71 -3.09
C HIS A 29 -5.94 -11.63 -2.93
N PHE A 30 -5.25 -11.29 -4.01
CA PHE A 30 -4.25 -10.22 -3.99
C PHE A 30 -4.78 -8.97 -4.69
N LEU A 31 -4.98 -7.88 -3.94
CA LEU A 31 -5.28 -6.55 -4.44
C LEU A 31 -3.97 -5.83 -4.81
N ASP A 32 -3.67 -5.79 -6.10
CA ASP A 32 -2.48 -5.14 -6.64
C ASP A 32 -2.78 -3.67 -7.00
N LEU A 33 -2.19 -2.76 -6.24
CA LEU A 33 -2.38 -1.31 -6.36
C LEU A 33 -1.33 -0.64 -7.27
N ARG A 34 -0.44 -1.42 -7.90
CA ARG A 34 0.63 -0.90 -8.76
C ARG A 34 0.09 -0.27 -10.04
N SER A 35 0.74 0.80 -10.51
CA SER A 35 0.42 1.36 -11.81
C SER A 35 0.89 0.40 -12.92
N PRO A 36 0.31 0.45 -14.13
CA PRO A 36 0.76 -0.39 -15.24
C PRO A 36 2.26 -0.26 -15.54
N SER A 37 2.82 0.93 -15.39
CA SER A 37 4.26 1.21 -15.58
C SER A 37 5.17 0.60 -14.51
N GLU A 38 4.63 0.11 -13.40
CA GLU A 38 5.39 -0.58 -12.36
C GLU A 38 5.35 -2.10 -12.53
N LEU A 39 4.57 -2.60 -13.49
CA LEU A 39 4.44 -4.01 -13.80
C LEU A 39 5.31 -4.30 -15.02
N ASN A 40 6.44 -4.96 -14.80
CA ASN A 40 7.29 -5.39 -15.90
C ASN A 40 6.75 -6.67 -16.58
N GLU A 41 5.93 -7.46 -15.89
CA GLU A 41 5.29 -8.67 -16.44
C GLU A 41 3.88 -8.89 -15.86
N LYS A 42 3.04 -9.64 -16.58
CA LYS A 42 1.78 -10.16 -16.02
C LYS A 42 2.12 -11.36 -15.11
N PRO A 43 1.58 -11.45 -13.88
CA PRO A 43 1.71 -12.65 -13.08
C PRO A 43 1.23 -13.84 -13.89
N ALA A 44 1.99 -14.94 -13.83
CA ALA A 44 1.52 -16.21 -14.35
C ALA A 44 0.18 -16.57 -13.67
N PRO A 45 -0.75 -17.22 -14.38
CA PRO A 45 -1.96 -17.76 -13.76
C PRO A 45 -1.60 -18.63 -12.55
N SER A 46 -2.36 -18.48 -11.47
CA SER A 46 -2.23 -19.30 -10.26
C SER A 46 -3.59 -19.89 -9.90
N ASP A 47 -3.60 -21.17 -9.54
CA ASP A 47 -4.79 -21.83 -9.02
C ASP A 47 -5.08 -21.43 -7.57
N THR A 48 -4.07 -20.94 -6.85
CA THR A 48 -4.17 -20.59 -5.43
C THR A 48 -4.31 -19.09 -5.18
N VAL A 49 -3.87 -18.24 -6.12
CA VAL A 49 -3.93 -16.78 -5.98
C VAL A 49 -4.79 -16.17 -7.08
N THR A 50 -5.83 -15.45 -6.67
CA THR A 50 -6.60 -14.58 -7.55
C THR A 50 -6.11 -13.14 -7.44
N VAL A 51 -5.56 -12.60 -8.52
CA VAL A 51 -5.05 -11.22 -8.56
C VAL A 51 -6.12 -10.25 -9.05
N HIS A 52 -6.47 -9.27 -8.21
CA HIS A 52 -7.37 -8.16 -8.52
C HIS A 52 -6.55 -6.89 -8.73
N ARG A 53 -6.45 -6.41 -9.97
CA ARG A 53 -5.67 -5.21 -10.30
C ARG A 53 -6.53 -3.96 -10.14
N ILE A 54 -6.11 -3.07 -9.26
CA ILE A 54 -6.77 -1.78 -9.01
C ILE A 54 -5.69 -0.70 -8.95
N PRO A 55 -5.19 -0.23 -10.11
CA PRO A 55 -4.09 0.71 -10.13
C PRO A 55 -4.41 2.00 -9.39
N LEU A 56 -3.56 2.37 -8.44
CA LEU A 56 -3.61 3.69 -7.78
C LEU A 56 -2.44 4.53 -8.30
N ARG A 57 -2.68 5.83 -8.48
CA ARG A 57 -1.61 6.79 -8.75
C ARG A 57 -0.55 6.73 -7.65
N ASP A 58 0.72 6.76 -8.04
CA ASP A 58 1.82 6.87 -7.09
C ASP A 58 2.00 8.33 -6.65
N PRO A 59 1.92 8.66 -5.34
CA PRO A 59 2.11 10.03 -4.85
C PRO A 59 3.54 10.53 -5.09
N ASP A 60 4.51 9.63 -5.22
CA ASP A 60 5.94 9.94 -5.44
C ASP A 60 6.32 10.00 -6.93
N ALA A 61 5.38 9.79 -7.87
CA ALA A 61 5.67 9.71 -9.31
C ALA A 61 6.41 10.93 -9.90
N ARG A 62 6.31 12.10 -9.27
CA ARG A 62 6.97 13.32 -9.72
C ARG A 62 8.42 13.44 -9.24
N HIS A 63 8.94 12.49 -8.46
CA HIS A 63 10.30 12.47 -7.93
C HIS A 63 10.72 13.79 -7.23
N VAL A 64 9.75 14.56 -6.72
CA VAL A 64 10.02 15.79 -5.98
C VAL A 64 10.19 15.41 -4.51
N PRO A 65 11.40 15.44 -3.94
CA PRO A 65 11.60 15.07 -2.55
C PRO A 65 10.94 16.08 -1.61
N PRO A 66 10.34 15.63 -0.48
CA PRO A 66 10.09 16.52 0.64
C PRO A 66 11.42 17.16 1.10
N PRO A 67 11.48 18.45 1.48
CA PRO A 67 10.38 19.39 1.66
C PRO A 67 10.22 20.39 0.50
N ALA A 68 10.69 20.10 -0.71
CA ALA A 68 10.73 21.08 -1.82
C ALA A 68 9.37 21.74 -2.14
N ARG A 69 8.25 21.15 -1.67
CA ARG A 69 6.90 21.73 -1.74
C ARG A 69 6.12 21.73 -0.41
N GLY A 70 6.79 21.40 0.71
CA GLY A 70 6.19 21.36 2.05
C GLY A 70 5.24 20.18 2.32
N PRO A 71 4.86 19.94 3.61
CA PRO A 71 3.99 18.82 4.01
C PRO A 71 2.58 18.87 3.40
N GLU A 72 2.01 20.07 3.23
CA GLU A 72 0.66 20.24 2.67
C GLU A 72 0.57 19.80 1.21
N HIS A 73 1.56 20.15 0.38
CA HIS A 73 1.60 19.71 -1.02
C HIS A 73 1.69 18.19 -1.13
N PHE A 74 2.44 17.58 -0.21
CA PHE A 74 2.58 16.14 -0.13
C PHE A 74 1.26 15.49 0.28
N ALA A 75 0.60 16.00 1.33
CA ALA A 75 -0.71 15.53 1.77
C ALA A 75 -1.78 15.66 0.67
N GLN A 76 -1.75 16.72 -0.15
CA GLN A 76 -2.62 16.87 -1.31
C GLN A 76 -2.44 15.74 -2.35
N GLN A 77 -1.27 15.11 -2.46
CA GLN A 77 -1.10 13.96 -3.34
C GLN A 77 -1.93 12.76 -2.86
N TYR A 78 -1.98 12.52 -1.55
CA TYR A 78 -2.81 11.47 -0.96
C TYR A 78 -4.29 11.78 -1.14
N VAL A 79 -4.69 13.04 -0.93
CA VAL A 79 -6.08 13.47 -1.14
C VAL A 79 -6.55 13.22 -2.58
N ARG A 80 -5.68 13.41 -3.57
CA ARG A 80 -5.98 13.12 -4.98
C ARG A 80 -6.15 11.64 -5.28
N MET A 81 -5.56 10.75 -4.47
CA MET A 81 -5.70 9.30 -4.60
C MET A 81 -6.96 8.75 -3.92
N LEU A 82 -7.66 9.55 -3.11
CA LEU A 82 -8.83 9.09 -2.36
C LEU A 82 -9.92 8.43 -3.22
N PRO A 83 -10.29 8.94 -4.42
CA PRO A 83 -11.28 8.27 -5.25
C PRO A 83 -10.84 6.86 -5.67
N ASP A 84 -9.56 6.68 -6.00
CA ASP A 84 -9.01 5.38 -6.42
C ASP A 84 -8.88 4.42 -5.22
N ALA A 85 -8.44 4.95 -4.08
CA ALA A 85 -8.38 4.19 -2.83
C ALA A 85 -9.77 3.77 -2.34
N GLY A 86 -10.80 4.62 -2.52
CA GLY A 86 -12.19 4.27 -2.23
C GLY A 86 -12.67 3.09 -3.07
N ARG A 87 -12.39 3.08 -4.39
CA ARG A 87 -12.71 1.93 -5.26
C ARG A 87 -11.96 0.66 -4.86
N ALA A 88 -10.72 0.79 -4.37
CA ALA A 88 -9.97 -0.35 -3.85
C ALA A 88 -10.60 -0.92 -2.58
N VAL A 89 -11.03 -0.08 -1.65
CA VAL A 89 -11.76 -0.51 -0.44
C VAL A 89 -13.10 -1.16 -0.81
N GLU A 90 -13.86 -0.57 -1.72
CA GLU A 90 -15.11 -1.13 -2.22
C GLU A 90 -14.89 -2.53 -2.83
N ARG A 91 -13.84 -2.70 -3.64
CA ARG A 91 -13.51 -4.01 -4.22
C ARG A 91 -13.07 -5.02 -3.16
N LEU A 92 -12.28 -4.59 -2.17
CA LEU A 92 -11.90 -5.41 -1.02
C LEU A 92 -13.13 -5.91 -0.29
N LEU A 93 -14.06 -5.02 0.06
CA LEU A 93 -15.30 -5.35 0.77
C LEU A 93 -16.16 -6.33 -0.03
N ARG A 94 -16.23 -6.19 -1.36
CA ARG A 94 -16.93 -7.16 -2.23
C ARG A 94 -16.26 -8.54 -2.25
N ILE A 95 -14.93 -8.61 -2.15
CA ILE A 95 -14.21 -9.88 -2.12
C ILE A 95 -14.52 -10.60 -0.81
N VAL A 96 -14.31 -9.94 0.33
CA VAL A 96 -14.54 -10.56 1.64
C VAL A 96 -16.01 -10.91 1.89
N ALA A 97 -16.94 -10.24 1.20
CA ALA A 97 -18.37 -10.59 1.25
C ALA A 97 -18.72 -11.82 0.39
N ALA A 98 -17.90 -12.14 -0.62
CA ALA A 98 -18.17 -13.21 -1.58
C ALA A 98 -17.35 -14.48 -1.32
N ASP A 99 -16.19 -14.35 -0.67
CA ASP A 99 -15.24 -15.43 -0.42
C ASP A 99 -14.60 -15.23 0.96
N THR A 100 -14.46 -16.32 1.73
CA THR A 100 -13.82 -16.31 3.06
C THR A 100 -12.29 -16.41 2.97
N GLY A 101 -11.76 -16.58 1.76
CA GLY A 101 -10.33 -16.60 1.50
C GLY A 101 -9.60 -15.31 1.91
N PRO A 102 -8.32 -15.40 2.30
CA PRO A 102 -7.56 -14.27 2.79
C PRO A 102 -7.33 -13.22 1.70
N VAL A 103 -7.39 -11.95 2.09
CA VAL A 103 -7.13 -10.81 1.19
C VAL A 103 -5.81 -10.13 1.56
N VAL A 104 -4.91 -10.04 0.59
CA VAL A 104 -3.64 -9.32 0.70
C VAL A 104 -3.72 -8.06 -0.16
N VAL A 105 -3.36 -6.90 0.40
CA VAL A 105 -3.32 -5.61 -0.33
C VAL A 105 -1.88 -5.15 -0.45
N GLY A 106 -1.41 -4.91 -1.68
CA GLY A 106 -0.01 -4.53 -1.92
C GLY A 106 0.16 -3.50 -3.02
N CYS A 107 1.16 -2.64 -2.86
CA CYS A 107 1.65 -1.75 -3.92
C CYS A 107 3.09 -2.12 -4.28
N ARG A 108 4.04 -1.17 -4.28
CA ARG A 108 5.47 -1.46 -4.42
C ARG A 108 6.19 -1.72 -3.09
N LEU A 109 5.94 -0.87 -2.09
CA LEU A 109 6.62 -0.97 -0.78
C LEU A 109 5.66 -1.23 0.37
N GLY A 110 4.35 -1.29 0.09
CA GLY A 110 3.32 -1.40 1.12
C GLY A 110 3.15 -0.16 1.99
N LYS A 111 3.80 0.97 1.66
CA LYS A 111 3.78 2.22 2.43
C LYS A 111 2.61 3.12 2.02
N ASP A 112 2.68 3.74 0.85
CA ASP A 112 1.80 4.89 0.53
C ASP A 112 0.41 4.46 0.04
N ARG A 113 0.35 3.74 -1.07
CA ARG A 113 -0.91 3.28 -1.67
C ARG A 113 -1.62 2.25 -0.81
N THR A 114 -0.89 1.25 -0.31
CA THR A 114 -1.42 0.28 0.65
C THR A 114 -1.85 0.99 1.94
N GLY A 115 -1.01 1.85 2.51
CA GLY A 115 -1.35 2.61 3.71
C GLY A 115 -2.62 3.45 3.54
N LEU A 116 -2.83 4.09 2.38
CA LEU A 116 -4.04 4.86 2.13
C LEU A 116 -5.30 3.99 2.05
N VAL A 117 -5.24 2.83 1.39
CA VAL A 117 -6.36 1.88 1.35
C VAL A 117 -6.68 1.35 2.75
N ILE A 118 -5.66 0.97 3.52
CA ILE A 118 -5.83 0.50 4.90
C ILE A 118 -6.35 1.61 5.81
N LEU A 119 -5.89 2.86 5.67
CA LEU A 119 -6.40 3.99 6.43
C LEU A 119 -7.90 4.20 6.22
N LEU A 120 -8.36 4.11 4.96
CA LEU A 120 -9.78 4.20 4.63
C LEU A 120 -10.57 3.04 5.22
N LEU A 121 -10.06 1.81 5.09
CA LEU A 121 -10.69 0.62 5.67
C LEU A 121 -10.84 0.75 7.20
N LEU A 122 -9.76 1.08 7.91
CA LEU A 122 -9.78 1.24 9.37
C LEU A 122 -10.72 2.38 9.80
N ARG A 123 -10.80 3.46 9.00
CA ARG A 123 -11.73 4.57 9.27
C ARG A 123 -13.19 4.14 9.13
N LEU A 124 -13.52 3.28 8.15
CA LEU A 124 -14.86 2.70 7.99
C LEU A 124 -15.20 1.74 9.13
N LEU A 125 -14.22 1.01 9.65
CA LEU A 125 -14.36 0.12 10.81
C LEU A 125 -14.41 0.85 12.15
N GLY A 126 -14.37 2.19 12.16
CA GLY A 126 -14.47 3.00 13.38
C GLY A 126 -13.20 3.03 14.23
N VAL A 127 -12.05 2.64 13.69
CA VAL A 127 -10.76 2.68 14.41
C VAL A 127 -10.40 4.13 14.74
N PRO A 128 -9.98 4.44 15.99
CA PRO A 128 -9.59 5.79 16.38
C PRO A 128 -8.49 6.37 15.49
N ASP A 129 -8.57 7.67 15.20
CA ASP A 129 -7.59 8.38 14.38
C ASP A 129 -6.14 8.20 14.85
N HIS A 130 -5.92 8.18 16.16
CA HIS A 130 -4.59 7.99 16.72
C HIS A 130 -3.98 6.67 16.23
N ASP A 131 -4.71 5.57 16.35
CA ASP A 131 -4.24 4.23 16.01
C ASP A 131 -4.12 4.06 14.50
N ASN A 132 -5.06 4.65 13.75
CA ASN A 132 -5.03 4.65 12.28
C ASN A 132 -3.79 5.40 11.75
N ARG A 133 -3.48 6.59 12.28
CA ARG A 133 -2.25 7.34 11.93
C ARG A 133 -1.00 6.57 12.31
N GLU A 134 -1.01 5.92 13.47
CA GLU A 134 0.14 5.15 13.94
C GLU A 134 0.42 3.96 13.01
N GLU A 135 -0.62 3.20 12.64
CA GLU A 135 -0.56 2.10 11.67
C GLU A 135 -0.04 2.58 10.31
N PHE A 136 -0.58 3.67 9.77
CA PHE A 136 -0.16 4.24 8.49
C PHE A 136 1.36 4.51 8.45
N GLY A 137 1.93 4.97 9.56
CA GLY A 137 3.37 5.26 9.66
C GLY A 137 4.27 4.03 9.85
N ARG A 138 3.73 2.85 10.21
CA ARG A 138 4.54 1.69 10.62
C ARG A 138 5.47 1.21 9.52
N THR A 139 4.96 1.02 8.31
CA THR A 139 5.76 0.49 7.19
C THR A 139 6.93 1.42 6.84
N GLY A 140 6.69 2.74 6.76
CA GLY A 140 7.76 3.71 6.51
C GLY A 140 8.85 3.67 7.57
N ARG A 141 8.48 3.60 8.86
CA ARG A 141 9.43 3.48 9.98
C ARG A 141 10.18 2.15 9.96
N ALA A 142 9.52 1.05 9.60
CA ALA A 142 10.14 -0.27 9.50
C ALA A 142 11.19 -0.31 8.38
N LEU A 143 10.86 0.20 7.20
CA LEU A 143 11.78 0.31 6.07
C LEU A 143 12.99 1.19 6.39
N ALA A 144 12.78 2.31 7.07
CA ALA A 144 13.84 3.22 7.50
C ALA A 144 14.88 2.57 8.44
N ARG A 145 14.50 1.52 9.18
CA ARG A 145 15.40 0.79 10.09
C ARG A 145 16.13 -0.39 9.43
N ARG A 146 15.75 -0.80 8.22
CA ARG A 146 16.30 -1.98 7.54
C ARG A 146 17.49 -1.58 6.66
N ARG A 147 18.68 -1.49 7.25
CA ARG A 147 19.88 -0.97 6.58
C ARG A 147 20.24 -1.74 5.30
N ASP A 148 20.35 -3.07 5.39
CA ASP A 148 20.70 -3.91 4.25
C ASP A 148 19.68 -3.78 3.09
N TRP A 149 18.40 -3.63 3.44
CA TRP A 149 17.35 -3.40 2.46
C TRP A 149 17.48 -2.02 1.80
N LEU A 150 17.76 -0.96 2.57
CA LEU A 150 17.99 0.39 2.05
C LEU A 150 19.17 0.41 1.08
N ASP A 151 20.30 -0.17 1.49
CA ASP A 151 21.52 -0.19 0.67
C ASP A 151 21.28 -0.96 -0.64
N GLY A 152 20.65 -2.14 -0.57
CA GLY A 152 20.31 -2.92 -1.76
C GLY A 152 19.22 -2.31 -2.64
N TYR A 153 18.25 -1.59 -2.06
CA TYR A 153 17.23 -0.87 -2.84
C TYR A 153 17.81 0.36 -3.54
N ALA A 154 18.66 1.11 -2.84
CA ALA A 154 19.33 2.31 -3.36
C ALA A 154 20.24 1.96 -4.55
N ALA A 155 21.09 0.94 -4.40
CA ALA A 155 21.97 0.47 -5.47
C ALA A 155 21.21 0.09 -6.76
N ARG A 156 20.07 -0.61 -6.63
CA ARG A 156 19.22 -1.00 -7.78
C ARG A 156 18.54 0.17 -8.48
N ARG A 157 18.39 1.29 -7.77
CA ARG A 157 17.72 2.50 -8.24
C ARG A 157 18.69 3.54 -8.77
N GLY A 158 20.00 3.34 -8.61
CA GLY A 158 20.99 4.40 -8.84
C GLY A 158 20.83 5.57 -7.86
N GLU A 159 20.29 5.28 -6.67
CA GLU A 159 20.06 6.25 -5.59
C GLU A 159 21.05 5.96 -4.44
N THR A 160 21.22 6.93 -3.55
CA THR A 160 21.91 6.75 -2.27
C THR A 160 20.93 6.24 -1.20
N PRO A 161 21.39 5.53 -0.16
CA PRO A 161 20.54 5.12 0.96
C PRO A 161 19.83 6.30 1.63
N ALA A 162 20.47 7.47 1.66
CA ALA A 162 19.89 8.71 2.18
C ALA A 162 18.73 9.24 1.32
N GLU A 163 18.80 9.11 0.00
CA GLU A 163 17.70 9.45 -0.91
C GLU A 163 16.50 8.52 -0.73
N VAL A 164 16.77 7.21 -0.64
CA VAL A 164 15.71 6.22 -0.37
C VAL A 164 15.07 6.47 0.99
N LEU A 165 15.88 6.77 2.03
CA LEU A 165 15.37 7.09 3.36
C LEU A 165 14.48 8.34 3.34
N ARG A 166 14.89 9.40 2.63
CA ARG A 166 14.07 10.62 2.46
C ARG A 166 12.73 10.34 1.79
N ARG A 167 12.67 9.41 0.84
CA ARG A 167 11.41 8.95 0.21
C ARG A 167 10.57 8.06 1.12
N CYS A 168 11.22 7.24 1.95
CA CYS A 168 10.53 6.41 2.94
C CYS A 168 9.93 7.24 4.07
N ALA A 169 10.56 8.38 4.39
CA ALA A 169 10.06 9.31 5.38
C ALA A 169 8.73 9.92 4.94
N LEU A 170 7.70 9.72 5.76
CA LEU A 170 6.42 10.38 5.62
C LEU A 170 6.51 11.76 6.28
N PRO A 171 6.22 12.87 5.57
CA PRO A 171 6.12 14.16 6.20
C PRO A 171 5.12 14.14 7.37
N PRO A 172 5.42 14.79 8.50
CA PRO A 172 4.49 14.86 9.63
C PRO A 172 3.11 15.38 9.20
N GLY A 173 2.05 14.82 9.79
CA GLY A 173 0.68 15.30 9.59
C GLY A 173 -0.03 14.83 8.32
N VAL A 174 0.64 14.11 7.42
CA VAL A 174 -0.02 13.57 6.20
C VAL A 174 -1.28 12.74 6.50
N PRO A 175 -1.24 11.70 7.36
CA PRO A 175 -2.43 10.90 7.60
C PRO A 175 -3.51 11.69 8.35
N GLN A 176 -3.11 12.66 9.19
CA GLN A 176 -4.04 13.60 9.82
C GLN A 176 -4.79 14.44 8.79
N HIS A 177 -4.06 15.06 7.87
CA HIS A 177 -4.65 15.90 6.82
C HIS A 177 -5.63 15.11 5.93
N VAL A 178 -5.31 13.86 5.61
CA VAL A 178 -6.23 12.97 4.87
C VAL A 178 -7.52 12.73 5.66
N LEU A 179 -7.42 12.41 6.95
CA LEU A 179 -8.57 12.19 7.83
C LEU A 179 -9.45 13.45 7.97
N ASP A 180 -8.84 14.62 8.07
CA ASP A 180 -9.56 15.90 8.15
C ASP A 180 -10.30 16.22 6.85
N VAL A 181 -9.69 15.98 5.68
CA VAL A 181 -10.37 16.11 4.39
C VAL A 181 -11.57 15.16 4.28
N LEU A 182 -11.45 13.92 4.77
CA LEU A 182 -12.55 12.96 4.77
C LEU A 182 -13.72 13.43 5.65
N ARG A 183 -13.44 13.97 6.85
CA ARG A 183 -14.47 14.56 7.72
C ARG A 183 -15.19 15.73 7.04
N LEU A 184 -14.44 16.63 6.42
CA LEU A 184 -15.00 17.81 5.74
C LEU A 184 -15.88 17.42 4.56
N ARG A 185 -15.59 16.31 3.87
CA ARG A 185 -16.46 15.78 2.80
C ARG A 185 -17.73 15.16 3.38
N ALA A 186 -17.59 14.31 4.41
CA ALA A 186 -18.73 13.66 5.04
C ALA A 186 -19.72 14.64 5.71
N ALA A 187 -19.26 15.82 6.15
CA ALA A 187 -20.13 16.84 6.73
C ALA A 187 -20.92 17.67 5.70
N ARG A 188 -20.65 17.48 4.40
CA ARG A 188 -21.33 18.19 3.29
C ARG A 188 -22.43 17.35 2.64
N ASP A 189 -22.45 16.05 2.93
CA ASP A 189 -23.45 15.09 2.49
C ASP A 189 -24.54 14.94 3.57
#